data_AF-A0A1R4ETQ2-F1
#
_entry.id   AF-A0A1R4ETQ2-F1
#
_cell.length_a   1.000
_cell.length_b   1.000
_cell.length_c   1.000
_cell.angle_alpha   90.00
_cell.angle_beta   90.00
_cell.angle_gamma   90.00
#
_symmetry.space_group_name_H-M   'P 1'
#
loop_
_entity.id
_entity.type
_entity.pdbx_description
1 polymer ?
#
loop_
_entity_poly.entity_id
_entity_poly.type
_entity_poly.pdbx_seq_one_letter_code
_entity_poly.pdbx_strand_id
1 'polypeptide(L)'
;MQMTIAVAAAVSGRPGDVLHVFVVGVPEGTKVARNPGGYEAPRSPFVWNATARAWFLTDSQAVGDFSRRAGAVRSYSDAPRPDLTVTRVITGSLVMTAQVSDMTYGRVDTMVTLEVTDDRPVAPGQHWYPREASPHRM
;
A
#
# COMPACT_ATOMS: atom_id res chain seq x y z
N MET A 1 -13.07 8.52 -12.62
CA MET A 1 -13.07 7.13 -13.15
C MET A 1 -12.99 6.18 -11.97
N GLN A 2 -13.80 5.12 -11.93
CA GLN A 2 -13.68 4.11 -10.86
C GLN A 2 -12.56 3.11 -11.14
N MET A 3 -11.77 2.79 -10.12
CA MET A 3 -10.71 1.79 -10.17
C MET A 3 -10.69 0.95 -8.89
N THR A 4 -10.52 -0.37 -9.04
CA THR A 4 -10.36 -1.28 -7.89
C THR A 4 -8.94 -1.82 -7.86
N ILE A 5 -8.30 -1.75 -6.69
CA ILE A 5 -6.90 -2.12 -6.48
C ILE A 5 -6.81 -3.08 -5.30
N ALA A 6 -6.10 -4.20 -5.49
CA ALA A 6 -5.80 -5.12 -4.41
C ALA A 6 -4.59 -4.62 -3.60
N VAL A 7 -4.71 -4.65 -2.27
CA VAL A 7 -3.69 -4.22 -1.30
C VAL A 7 -3.49 -5.31 -0.27
N ALA A 8 -2.25 -5.76 -0.05
CA ALA A 8 -1.87 -6.77 0.93
C ALA A 8 -1.79 -6.22 2.36
N ALA A 9 -2.80 -5.46 2.76
CA ALA A 9 -2.94 -4.90 4.10
C ALA A 9 -4.42 -4.76 4.42
N ALA A 10 -4.76 -4.70 5.70
CA ALA A 10 -6.10 -4.35 6.14
C ALA A 10 -6.30 -2.84 6.01
N VAL A 11 -6.91 -2.38 4.90
CA VAL A 11 -7.19 -0.96 4.67
C VAL A 11 -8.55 -0.62 5.28
N SER A 12 -8.56 0.38 6.17
CA SER A 12 -9.79 0.93 6.76
C SER A 12 -10.00 2.37 6.32
N GLY A 13 -11.24 2.72 5.98
CA GLY A 13 -11.63 4.08 5.63
C GLY A 13 -13.14 4.19 5.45
N ARG A 14 -13.63 5.41 5.29
CA ARG A 14 -15.04 5.71 5.00
C ARG A 14 -15.20 6.13 3.54
N PRO A 15 -16.35 5.86 2.90
CA PRO A 15 -16.64 6.45 1.60
C PRO A 15 -16.47 7.97 1.66
N GLY A 16 -15.71 8.54 0.71
CA GLY A 16 -15.33 9.95 0.71
C GLY A 16 -13.91 10.24 1.19
N ASP A 17 -13.24 9.32 1.91
CA ASP A 17 -11.87 9.52 2.37
C ASP A 17 -10.89 9.67 1.19
N VAL A 18 -9.93 10.58 1.30
CA VAL A 18 -8.90 10.78 0.27
C VAL A 18 -7.78 9.77 0.50
N LEU A 19 -7.59 8.88 -0.47
CA LEU A 19 -6.55 7.85 -0.44
C LEU A 19 -5.48 8.13 -1.49
N HIS A 20 -4.22 7.90 -1.11
CA HIS A 20 -3.10 7.78 -2.02
C HIS A 20 -2.62 6.33 -2.02
N VAL A 21 -2.65 5.70 -3.19
CA VAL A 21 -2.19 4.33 -3.40
C VAL A 21 -0.86 4.35 -4.13
N PHE A 22 0.16 3.74 -3.54
CA PHE A 22 1.54 3.72 -4.03
C PHE A 22 1.82 2.36 -4.63
N VAL A 23 2.06 2.32 -5.94
CA VAL A 23 2.42 1.08 -6.65
C VAL A 23 3.93 0.89 -6.57
N VAL A 24 4.34 -0.28 -6.07
CA VAL A 24 5.76 -0.63 -5.88
C VAL A 24 6.31 -1.32 -7.12
N GLY A 25 7.42 -0.82 -7.64
CA GLY A 25 8.20 -1.45 -8.71
C GLY A 25 9.11 -2.56 -8.21
N VAL A 26 9.46 -3.48 -9.11
CA VAL A 26 10.44 -4.53 -8.84
C VAL A 26 11.83 -4.03 -9.26
N PRO A 27 12.85 -4.03 -8.38
CA PRO A 27 14.21 -3.76 -8.80
C PRO A 27 14.66 -4.79 -9.84
N GLU A 28 15.30 -4.31 -10.90
CA GLU A 28 15.85 -5.16 -11.97
C GLU A 28 16.78 -6.23 -11.38
N GLY A 29 16.66 -7.48 -11.84
CA GLY A 29 17.50 -8.60 -11.36
C GLY A 29 17.00 -9.34 -10.11
N THR A 30 15.90 -8.92 -9.49
CA THR A 30 15.31 -9.64 -8.34
C THR A 30 14.67 -10.96 -8.81
N LYS A 31 15.33 -12.11 -8.55
CA LYS A 31 14.75 -13.44 -8.82
C LYS A 31 13.49 -13.64 -7.99
N VAL A 32 12.37 -13.87 -8.67
CA VAL A 32 11.05 -14.02 -8.08
C VAL A 32 10.78 -15.50 -7.82
N ALA A 33 10.63 -15.91 -6.57
CA ALA A 33 9.95 -17.16 -6.27
C ALA A 33 8.45 -16.90 -6.38
N ARG A 34 7.82 -17.32 -7.48
CA ARG A 34 6.35 -17.29 -7.61
C ARG A 34 5.77 -18.07 -6.45
N ASN A 35 5.12 -17.39 -5.51
CA ASN A 35 4.37 -18.06 -4.46
C ASN A 35 3.01 -18.48 -5.06
N PRO A 36 2.65 -19.78 -5.13
CA PRO A 36 1.49 -20.24 -5.89
C PRO A 36 0.12 -19.92 -5.26
N GLY A 37 0.04 -18.97 -4.31
CA GLY A 37 -1.16 -18.73 -3.50
C GLY A 37 -1.55 -17.26 -3.28
N GLY A 38 -0.91 -16.27 -3.89
CA GLY A 38 -1.38 -14.88 -3.75
C GLY A 38 -0.39 -13.80 -4.19
N TYR A 39 -0.87 -12.54 -4.14
CA TYR A 39 -0.05 -11.35 -4.41
C TYR A 39 1.20 -11.35 -3.53
N GLU A 40 2.39 -11.15 -4.09
CA GLU A 40 3.61 -11.07 -3.30
C GLU A 40 3.54 -9.84 -2.38
N ALA A 41 3.36 -10.05 -1.07
CA ALA A 41 3.23 -9.00 -0.07
C ALA A 41 4.27 -7.86 -0.20
N PRO A 42 5.56 -8.12 -0.52
CA PRO A 42 6.54 -7.05 -0.67
C PRO A 42 6.34 -6.14 -1.90
N ARG A 43 5.51 -6.56 -2.85
CA ARG A 43 5.25 -5.88 -4.13
C ARG A 43 3.81 -5.39 -4.26
N SER A 44 3.00 -5.67 -3.24
CA SER A 44 1.67 -5.11 -3.15
C SER A 44 1.76 -3.58 -3.16
N PRO A 45 0.78 -2.88 -3.75
CA PRO A 45 0.57 -1.47 -3.42
C PRO A 45 0.40 -1.28 -1.91
N PHE A 46 0.67 -0.07 -1.43
CA PHE A 46 0.33 0.38 -0.08
C PHE A 46 -0.46 1.68 -0.12
N VAL A 47 -1.09 2.06 0.99
CA VAL A 47 -2.06 3.16 1.02
C VAL A 47 -1.74 4.16 2.13
N TRP A 48 -1.84 5.46 1.82
CA TRP A 48 -2.00 6.54 2.81
C TRP A 48 -3.44 7.04 2.74
N ASN A 49 -4.15 7.02 3.87
CA ASN A 49 -5.42 7.73 4.00
C ASN A 49 -5.12 9.13 4.54
N ALA A 50 -5.25 10.16 3.68
CA ALA A 50 -4.97 11.54 4.04
C ALA A 50 -6.01 12.10 5.03
N THR A 51 -7.27 11.67 4.91
CA THR A 51 -8.36 12.07 5.80
C THR A 51 -8.15 11.52 7.22
N ALA A 52 -7.82 10.24 7.34
CA ALA A 52 -7.57 9.56 8.62
C ALA A 52 -6.14 9.71 9.14
N ARG A 53 -5.22 10.25 8.32
CA ARG A 53 -3.77 10.35 8.58
C ARG A 53 -3.15 9.01 8.99
N ALA A 54 -3.42 7.96 8.22
CA ALA A 54 -2.99 6.60 8.52
C ALA A 54 -2.37 5.88 7.31
N TRP A 55 -1.31 5.13 7.56
CA TRP A 55 -0.66 4.25 6.58
C TRP A 55 -1.20 2.82 6.68
N PHE A 56 -1.40 2.17 5.54
CA PHE A 56 -1.79 0.77 5.42
C PHE A 56 -0.81 0.07 4.47
N LEU A 57 0.07 -0.74 5.06
CA LEU A 57 1.21 -1.36 4.39
C LEU A 57 1.59 -2.68 5.08
N THR A 58 2.44 -3.45 4.44
CA THR A 58 2.98 -4.72 4.97
C THR A 58 4.21 -4.50 5.85
N ASP A 59 4.52 -5.47 6.73
CA ASP A 59 5.79 -5.51 7.48
C ASP A 59 7.02 -5.35 6.57
N SER A 60 7.01 -6.01 5.41
CA SER A 60 8.11 -5.91 4.45
C SER A 60 8.33 -4.48 3.93
N GLN A 61 7.26 -3.69 3.84
CA GLN A 61 7.32 -2.28 3.41
C GLN A 61 7.66 -1.33 4.56
N ALA A 62 7.35 -1.72 5.81
CA ALA A 62 7.68 -0.96 7.01
C ALA A 62 9.16 -1.11 7.41
N VAL A 63 9.65 -2.36 7.48
CA VAL A 63 10.93 -2.67 8.14
C VAL A 63 11.91 -3.45 7.25
N GLY A 64 11.51 -3.85 6.04
CA GLY A 64 12.40 -4.56 5.11
C GLY A 64 12.69 -6.02 5.45
N ASP A 65 12.00 -6.57 6.45
CA ASP A 65 12.17 -7.95 6.86
C ASP A 65 11.24 -8.87 6.04
N PHE A 66 11.83 -9.57 5.07
CA PHE A 66 11.13 -10.56 4.24
C PHE A 66 10.96 -11.92 4.94
N SER A 67 11.53 -12.09 6.14
CA SER A 67 11.57 -13.37 6.87
C SER A 67 10.44 -13.55 7.88
N ARG A 68 9.75 -12.47 8.26
CA ARG A 68 8.55 -12.52 9.10
C ARG A 68 7.34 -12.85 8.24
N ARG A 69 6.81 -14.06 8.43
CA ARG A 69 5.57 -14.55 7.80
C ARG A 69 4.46 -13.51 7.96
N ALA A 70 3.64 -13.33 6.91
CA ALA A 70 2.38 -12.59 6.94
C ALA A 70 1.57 -13.05 8.17
N GLY A 71 1.57 -12.24 9.22
CA GLY A 71 1.26 -12.79 10.54
C GLY A 71 1.16 -11.71 11.61
N ALA A 72 0.37 -10.68 11.34
CA ALA A 72 -0.51 -9.98 12.28
C ALA A 72 -1.00 -8.70 11.61
N VAL A 73 -2.31 -8.45 11.66
CA VAL A 73 -2.86 -7.12 11.41
C VAL A 73 -2.39 -6.23 12.57
N ARG A 74 -1.28 -5.52 12.39
CA ARG A 74 -0.82 -4.48 13.32
C ARG A 74 -1.23 -3.12 12.76
N SER A 75 -1.62 -2.22 13.65
CA SER A 75 -1.72 -0.79 13.33
C SER A 75 -0.29 -0.25 13.23
N TYR A 76 0.18 0.03 12.01
CA TYR A 76 1.49 0.64 11.80
C TYR A 76 1.35 2.16 11.88
N SER A 77 1.88 2.74 12.95
CA SER A 77 2.14 4.18 13.06
C SER A 77 3.33 4.63 12.20
N ASP A 78 4.05 3.68 11.60
CA ASP A 78 5.35 3.90 11.00
C ASP A 78 5.20 4.20 9.50
N ALA A 79 5.83 5.28 9.05
CA ALA A 79 5.95 5.64 7.66
C ALA A 79 6.55 4.48 6.82
N PRO A 80 6.15 4.32 5.55
CA PRO A 80 6.81 3.38 4.64
C PRO A 80 8.30 3.72 4.52
N ARG A 81 9.14 2.70 4.27
CA ARG A 81 10.55 2.93 4.00
C ARG A 81 10.75 3.94 2.86
N PRO A 82 11.60 4.96 3.03
CA PRO A 82 11.78 6.00 2.02
C PRO A 82 12.47 5.50 0.74
N ASP A 83 13.16 4.37 0.80
CA ASP A 83 13.87 3.75 -0.33
C ASP A 83 13.02 2.73 -1.12
N LEU A 84 11.72 2.62 -0.83
CA LEU A 84 10.81 1.86 -1.67
C LEU A 84 10.78 2.46 -3.09
N THR A 85 10.96 1.60 -4.08
CA THR A 85 10.80 1.96 -5.49
C THR A 85 9.32 2.10 -5.80
N VAL A 86 8.76 3.30 -5.65
CA VAL A 86 7.39 3.60 -6.11
C VAL A 86 7.46 3.99 -7.59
N THR A 87 6.62 3.37 -8.42
CA THR A 87 6.56 3.62 -9.87
C THR A 87 5.33 4.41 -10.27
N ARG A 88 4.31 4.48 -9.40
CA ARG A 88 3.05 5.16 -9.67
C ARG A 88 2.36 5.54 -8.38
N VAL A 89 1.69 6.70 -8.37
CA VAL A 89 0.80 7.12 -7.29
C VAL A 89 -0.58 7.38 -7.88
N ILE A 90 -1.58 6.73 -7.29
CA ILE A 90 -2.99 6.88 -7.66
C ILE A 90 -3.69 7.58 -6.49
N THR A 91 -4.32 8.71 -6.74
CA THR A 91 -5.07 9.46 -5.74
C THR A 91 -6.55 9.45 -6.10
N GLY A 92 -7.40 9.22 -5.12
CA GLY A 92 -8.84 9.25 -5.32
C GLY A 92 -9.63 9.24 -4.03
N SER A 93 -10.94 9.39 -4.17
CA SER A 93 -11.89 9.28 -3.07
C SER A 93 -12.30 7.81 -2.88
N LEU A 94 -12.27 7.32 -1.65
CA LEU A 94 -12.70 5.97 -1.33
C LEU A 94 -14.19 5.80 -1.64
N VAL A 95 -14.52 4.78 -2.43
CA VAL A 95 -15.91 4.37 -2.65
C VAL A 95 -16.28 3.27 -1.66
N MET A 96 -15.45 2.23 -1.58
CA MET A 96 -15.62 1.11 -0.65
C MET A 96 -14.33 0.31 -0.48
N THR A 97 -14.25 -0.44 0.61
CA THR A 97 -13.28 -1.51 0.80
C THR A 97 -13.98 -2.86 0.92
N ALA A 98 -13.35 -3.91 0.42
CA ALA A 98 -13.77 -5.29 0.67
C ALA A 98 -12.57 -6.10 1.18
N GLN A 99 -12.70 -6.67 2.39
CA GLN A 99 -11.66 -7.50 2.97
C GLN A 99 -11.75 -8.92 2.44
N VAL A 100 -10.61 -9.45 2.01
CA VAL A 100 -10.42 -10.84 1.62
C VAL A 100 -9.44 -11.45 2.62
N SER A 101 -9.97 -12.23 3.55
CA SER A 101 -9.18 -12.93 4.55
C SER A 101 -8.83 -14.32 4.05
N ASP A 102 -7.54 -14.58 3.82
CA ASP A 102 -7.03 -15.94 3.67
C ASP A 102 -6.67 -16.48 5.05
N MET A 103 -7.59 -17.27 5.60
CA MET A 103 -7.45 -17.92 6.91
C MET A 103 -6.33 -18.97 6.92
N THR A 104 -5.93 -19.50 5.76
CA THR A 104 -4.87 -20.51 5.63
C THR A 104 -3.52 -19.95 5.99
N TYR A 105 -3.28 -18.68 5.64
CA TYR A 105 -2.02 -17.99 5.86
C TYR A 105 -2.13 -16.80 6.84
N GLY A 106 -3.29 -16.63 7.50
CA GLY A 106 -3.52 -15.53 8.44
C GLY A 106 -3.39 -14.14 7.82
N ARG A 107 -3.71 -14.03 6.52
CA ARG A 107 -3.48 -12.84 5.71
C ARG A 107 -4.78 -12.11 5.43
N VAL A 108 -4.77 -10.78 5.53
CA VAL A 108 -5.88 -9.93 5.11
C VAL A 108 -5.42 -9.09 3.93
N ASP A 109 -6.00 -9.37 2.77
CA ASP A 109 -5.94 -8.50 1.60
C ASP A 109 -7.18 -7.60 1.59
N THR A 110 -7.06 -6.39 1.06
CA THR A 110 -8.19 -5.47 0.87
C THR A 110 -8.29 -5.07 -0.58
N MET A 111 -9.48 -5.22 -1.16
CA MET A 111 -9.83 -4.57 -2.42
C MET A 111 -10.28 -3.16 -2.09
N VAL A 112 -9.57 -2.16 -2.63
CA VAL A 112 -9.86 -0.73 -2.47
C VAL A 112 -10.44 -0.21 -3.76
N THR A 113 -11.69 0.25 -3.74
CA THR A 113 -12.33 0.91 -4.89
C THR A 113 -12.29 2.42 -4.70
N LEU A 114 -11.72 3.14 -5.67
CA LEU A 114 -11.58 4.58 -5.66
C LEU A 114 -12.34 5.22 -6.82
N GLU A 115 -12.88 6.42 -6.58
CA GLU A 115 -13.11 7.40 -7.63
C GLU A 115 -11.80 8.17 -7.85
N VAL A 116 -11.06 7.80 -8.89
CA VAL A 116 -9.72 8.32 -9.17
C VAL A 116 -9.79 9.76 -9.68
N THR A 117 -8.99 10.62 -9.06
CA THR A 117 -8.85 12.05 -9.39
C THR A 117 -7.48 12.41 -9.94
N ASP A 118 -6.43 11.69 -9.54
CA ASP A 118 -5.08 11.84 -10.08
C ASP A 118 -4.42 10.46 -10.20
N ASP A 119 -3.63 10.31 -11.25
CA ASP A 119 -2.97 9.05 -11.56
C ASP A 119 -1.67 9.37 -12.30
N ARG A 120 -0.55 9.25 -11.59
CA ARG A 120 0.74 9.74 -12.07
C ARG A 120 1.84 8.69 -11.94
N PRO A 121 2.70 8.55 -12.96
CA PRO A 121 3.94 7.80 -12.81
C PRO A 121 4.90 8.51 -11.85
N VAL A 122 5.80 7.75 -11.26
CA VAL A 122 6.92 8.22 -10.45
C VAL A 122 8.20 7.77 -11.13
N ALA A 123 9.02 8.72 -11.55
CA ALA A 123 10.32 8.43 -12.13
C ALA A 123 11.30 7.92 -11.05
N PRO A 124 12.32 7.13 -11.42
CA PRO A 124 13.37 6.72 -10.49
C PRO A 124 14.00 7.93 -9.77
N GLY A 125 14.10 7.87 -8.44
CA GLY A 125 14.63 8.96 -7.62
C GLY A 125 13.67 10.15 -7.40
N GLN A 126 12.49 10.15 -8.02
CA GLN A 126 11.48 11.18 -7.77
C GLN A 126 10.81 10.94 -6.40
N HIS A 127 10.69 12.01 -5.62
CA HIS A 127 10.02 11.96 -4.32
C HIS A 127 8.52 11.66 -4.49
N TRP A 128 8.08 10.53 -3.94
CA TRP A 128 6.68 10.07 -3.99
C TRP A 128 5.90 10.33 -2.71
N TYR A 129 6.60 10.61 -1.61
CA TYR A 129 6.02 10.70 -0.28
C TYR A 129 5.06 11.92 -0.17
N PRO A 130 3.82 11.75 0.35
CA PRO A 130 2.89 12.86 0.50
C PRO A 130 3.45 13.90 1.46
N ARG A 131 3.40 15.18 1.08
CA ARG A 131 3.84 16.28 1.97
C ARG A 131 3.09 16.30 3.29
N GLU A 132 1.84 15.86 3.28
CA GLU A 132 0.95 15.78 4.44
C GLU A 132 1.26 14.60 5.37
N ALA A 133 2.01 13.61 4.88
CA ALA A 133 2.44 12.45 5.65
C ALA A 133 3.84 12.62 6.28
N SER A 134 4.51 13.76 6.02
CA SER A 134 5.88 14.02 6.50
C SER A 134 5.89 14.26 8.00
N PRO A 135 6.74 13.55 8.79
CA PRO A 135 6.76 13.68 10.25
C PRO A 135 7.28 15.01 10.82
N HIS A 136 7.55 16.04 10.00
CA HIS A 136 8.03 17.34 10.50
C HIS A 136 7.43 18.55 9.77
N ARG A 137 6.43 19.16 10.41
CA ARG A 137 6.30 20.62 10.59
C ARG A 137 5.70 20.88 11.98
N MET A 138 6.56 20.88 13.00
CA MET A 138 6.43 21.78 14.16
C MET A 138 7.49 22.86 14.00
#